data_AF-A0A7S3KI42-F1
#
_entry.id   AF-A0A7S3KI42-F1
#
_cell.length_a   1.000
_cell.length_b   1.000
_cell.length_c   1.000
_cell.angle_alpha   90.00
_cell.angle_beta   90.00
_cell.angle_gamma   90.00
#
_symmetry.space_group_name_H-M   'P 1'
#
loop_
_entity.id
_entity.type
_entity.pdbx_description
1 polymer ?
#
loop_
_entity_poly.entity_id
_entity_poly.type
_entity_poly.pdbx_seq_one_letter_code
_entity_poly.pdbx_strand_id
1 'polypeptide(L)'
;IITLLLILAFSTVYATRATKEIEKGSQLISFFEESPGTYLTMFYDHNSDKGRISKARNDARDQILARHPYITYTEVDVDDSEFQNVVNLIGLDKVECEHRPSFLVLTQGIGYIAHGEDAITDIVKSLSSKDWYLAHRHQRTAAEVEAEKAAKNG
;
A
#
# COMPACT_ATOMS: atom_id res chain seq x y z
N ILE A 1 -14.24 -15.86 48.79
CA ILE A 1 -14.29 -14.89 47.66
C ILE A 1 -13.09 -15.21 46.79
N ILE A 2 -13.29 -16.00 45.73
CA ILE A 2 -12.23 -16.38 44.79
C ILE A 2 -12.44 -15.50 43.56
N THR A 3 -11.56 -14.53 43.37
CA THR A 3 -11.61 -13.56 42.27
C THR A 3 -11.21 -14.27 40.98
N LEU A 4 -12.20 -14.52 40.12
CA LEU A 4 -12.02 -15.04 38.77
C LEU A 4 -11.44 -13.94 37.89
N LEU A 5 -10.13 -13.95 37.65
CA LEU A 5 -9.47 -13.07 36.70
C LEU A 5 -9.81 -13.57 35.28
N LEU A 6 -10.82 -12.97 34.67
CA LEU A 6 -11.17 -13.19 33.27
C LEU A 6 -10.11 -12.50 32.41
N ILE A 7 -9.00 -13.19 32.12
CA ILE A 7 -8.05 -12.75 31.11
C ILE A 7 -8.73 -12.99 29.76
N LEU A 8 -9.32 -11.93 29.21
CA LEU A 8 -9.70 -11.84 27.80
C LEU A 8 -8.41 -12.06 26.99
N ALA A 9 -8.17 -13.30 26.60
CA ALA A 9 -7.23 -13.62 25.54
C ALA A 9 -7.79 -12.98 24.26
N PHE A 10 -7.37 -11.74 23.99
CA PHE A 10 -7.38 -11.18 22.65
C PHE A 10 -6.50 -12.10 21.81
N SER A 11 -7.12 -13.15 21.27
CA SER A 11 -6.54 -13.93 20.19
C SER A 11 -6.55 -12.99 19.00
N THR A 12 -5.51 -12.17 18.86
CA THR A 12 -5.20 -11.53 17.59
C THR A 12 -4.91 -12.67 16.63
N VAL A 13 -5.96 -13.10 15.92
CA VAL A 13 -5.84 -13.92 14.74
C VAL A 13 -5.10 -13.03 13.74
N TYR A 14 -3.77 -13.06 13.80
CA TYR A 14 -2.92 -12.65 12.69
C TYR A 14 -3.15 -13.70 11.61
N ALA A 15 -4.27 -13.57 10.90
CA ALA A 15 -4.43 -14.22 9.62
C ALA A 15 -3.30 -13.66 8.77
N THR A 16 -2.25 -14.46 8.58
CA THR A 16 -1.29 -14.30 7.50
C THR A 16 -2.15 -14.33 6.25
N ARG A 17 -2.54 -13.16 5.74
CA ARG A 17 -3.31 -13.09 4.50
C ARG A 17 -2.38 -13.63 3.43
N ALA A 18 -2.68 -14.84 2.97
CA ALA A 18 -2.10 -15.41 1.77
C ALA A 18 -2.17 -14.35 0.66
N THR A 19 -1.15 -14.31 -0.20
CA THR A 19 -1.21 -13.60 -1.48
C THR A 19 -2.56 -13.89 -2.12
N LYS A 20 -3.42 -12.88 -2.20
CA LYS A 20 -4.72 -13.03 -2.84
C LYS A 20 -4.45 -12.93 -4.33
N GLU A 21 -4.75 -14.00 -5.06
CA GLU A 21 -4.72 -13.95 -6.52
C GLU A 21 -5.81 -12.98 -6.97
N ILE A 22 -5.37 -11.88 -7.56
CA ILE A 22 -6.22 -10.88 -8.19
C ILE A 22 -5.88 -10.96 -9.67
N GLU A 23 -6.88 -11.25 -10.49
CA GLU A 23 -6.70 -11.53 -11.92
C GLU A 23 -7.05 -10.29 -12.77
N LYS A 24 -7.75 -9.32 -12.18
CA LYS A 24 -8.25 -8.13 -12.90
C LYS A 24 -8.07 -6.86 -12.09
N GLY A 25 -7.78 -5.76 -12.76
CA GLY A 25 -7.68 -4.45 -12.13
C GLY A 25 -8.99 -4.00 -11.50
N SER A 26 -10.16 -4.38 -12.06
CA SER A 26 -11.46 -4.12 -11.41
C SER A 26 -11.59 -4.82 -10.06
N GLN A 27 -11.11 -6.07 -9.93
CA GLN A 27 -11.09 -6.79 -8.67
C GLN A 27 -10.13 -6.13 -7.67
N LEU A 28 -8.99 -5.60 -8.14
CA LEU A 28 -8.04 -4.88 -7.31
C LEU A 28 -8.66 -3.60 -6.74
N ILE A 29 -9.35 -2.82 -7.57
CA ILE A 29 -10.04 -1.59 -7.18
C ILE A 29 -11.13 -1.90 -6.14
N SER A 30 -12.03 -2.85 -6.43
CA SER A 30 -13.05 -3.28 -5.45
C SER A 30 -12.42 -3.75 -4.15
N PHE A 31 -11.28 -4.44 -4.22
CA PHE A 31 -10.59 -4.91 -3.03
C PHE A 31 -10.03 -3.76 -2.18
N PHE A 32 -9.52 -2.69 -2.81
CA PHE A 32 -9.10 -1.48 -2.11
C PHE A 32 -10.26 -0.74 -1.44
N GLU A 33 -11.43 -0.74 -2.06
CA GLU A 33 -12.62 -0.01 -1.58
C GLU A 33 -13.40 -0.77 -0.49
N GLU A 34 -13.56 -2.09 -0.66
CA GLU A 34 -14.49 -2.88 0.15
C GLU A 34 -13.83 -3.54 1.36
N SER A 35 -12.52 -3.81 1.31
CA SER A 35 -11.81 -4.44 2.42
C SER A 35 -11.07 -3.38 3.23
N PRO A 36 -11.31 -3.26 4.54
CA PRO A 36 -10.44 -2.47 5.39
C PRO A 36 -9.06 -3.17 5.48
N GLY A 37 -7.99 -2.40 5.38
CA GLY A 37 -6.64 -2.95 5.48
C GLY A 37 -5.56 -2.00 5.00
N THR A 38 -4.33 -2.49 5.08
CA THR A 38 -3.16 -1.90 4.44
C THR A 38 -2.73 -2.82 3.31
N TYR A 39 -2.49 -2.23 2.14
CA TYR A 39 -2.15 -2.91 0.90
C TYR A 39 -0.77 -2.44 0.44
N LEU A 40 0.01 -3.39 -0.05
CA LEU A 40 1.24 -3.13 -0.78
C LEU A 40 1.08 -3.76 -2.16
N THR A 41 1.01 -2.95 -3.21
CA THR A 41 0.94 -3.43 -4.60
C THR A 41 2.24 -3.10 -5.30
N MET A 42 2.95 -4.12 -5.77
CA MET A 42 4.10 -3.94 -6.66
C MET A 42 3.62 -3.89 -8.10
N PHE A 43 3.89 -2.79 -8.79
CA PHE A 43 3.72 -2.65 -10.23
C PHE A 43 5.06 -2.89 -10.91
N TYR A 44 5.08 -3.76 -11.92
CA TYR A 44 6.28 -4.08 -12.68
C TYR A 44 5.93 -4.23 -14.15
N ASP A 45 6.92 -4.02 -15.03
CA ASP A 45 6.84 -4.42 -16.43
C ASP A 45 7.52 -5.79 -16.59
N HIS A 46 6.83 -6.78 -17.15
CA HIS A 46 7.40 -8.12 -17.37
C HIS A 46 8.59 -8.15 -18.35
N ASN A 47 8.72 -7.14 -19.20
CA ASN A 47 9.84 -6.96 -20.13
C ASN A 47 11.08 -6.35 -19.46
N SER A 48 10.93 -5.78 -18.26
CA SER A 48 12.04 -5.25 -17.47
C SER A 48 13.00 -6.34 -16.97
N ASP A 49 14.14 -5.92 -16.41
CA ASP A 49 15.14 -6.86 -15.91
C ASP A 49 14.57 -7.76 -14.79
N LYS A 50 14.52 -9.07 -15.04
CA LYS A 50 14.00 -10.08 -14.11
C LYS A 50 14.75 -10.11 -12.77
N GLY A 51 16.03 -9.73 -12.77
CA GLY A 51 16.84 -9.60 -11.57
C GLY A 51 16.33 -8.48 -10.67
N ARG A 52 16.02 -7.30 -11.24
CA ARG A 52 15.43 -6.16 -10.53
C ARG A 52 14.06 -6.48 -9.95
N ILE A 53 13.18 -7.11 -10.73
CA ILE A 53 11.85 -7.54 -10.26
C ILE A 53 12.00 -8.51 -9.08
N SER A 54 12.84 -9.55 -9.25
CA SER A 54 13.03 -10.57 -8.21
C SER A 54 13.66 -9.99 -6.94
N LYS A 55 14.61 -9.07 -7.10
CA LYS A 55 15.22 -8.35 -5.98
C LYS A 55 14.18 -7.51 -5.24
N ALA A 56 13.40 -6.71 -5.95
CA ALA A 56 12.36 -5.86 -5.34
C ALA A 56 11.31 -6.69 -4.58
N ARG A 57 10.87 -7.81 -5.16
CA ARG A 57 9.97 -8.77 -4.51
C ARG A 57 10.56 -9.34 -3.22
N ASN A 58 11.80 -9.81 -3.27
CA ASN A 58 12.49 -10.36 -2.11
C ASN A 58 12.70 -9.31 -1.02
N ASP A 59 13.13 -8.11 -1.39
CA ASP A 59 13.31 -6.99 -0.47
C ASP A 59 11.99 -6.59 0.21
N ALA A 60 10.89 -6.49 -0.56
CA ALA A 60 9.56 -6.22 0.00
C ALA A 60 9.14 -7.31 1.00
N ARG A 61 9.32 -8.59 0.64
CA ARG A 61 9.04 -9.72 1.52
C ARG A 61 9.83 -9.63 2.83
N ASP A 62 11.14 -9.47 2.73
CA ASP A 62 12.05 -9.62 3.86
C ASP A 62 12.06 -8.37 4.78
N GLN A 63 11.83 -7.18 4.22
CA GLN A 63 11.93 -5.93 4.98
C GLN A 63 10.57 -5.35 5.39
N ILE A 64 9.52 -5.55 4.58
CA ILE A 64 8.18 -5.02 4.85
C ILE A 64 7.27 -6.13 5.37
N LEU A 65 6.99 -7.16 4.57
CA LEU A 65 5.95 -8.14 4.88
C LEU A 65 6.29 -9.00 6.09
N ALA A 66 7.57 -9.35 6.28
CA ALA A 66 8.03 -10.08 7.46
C ALA A 66 7.77 -9.33 8.79
N ARG A 67 7.78 -7.99 8.75
CA ARG A 67 7.57 -7.13 9.94
C ARG A 67 6.12 -6.65 10.06
N HIS A 68 5.41 -6.60 8.95
CA HIS A 68 4.04 -6.12 8.85
C HIS A 68 3.14 -7.19 8.21
N PRO A 69 2.92 -8.34 8.87
CA PRO A 69 2.19 -9.49 8.29
C PRO A 69 0.70 -9.21 8.06
N TYR A 70 0.19 -8.07 8.54
CA TYR A 70 -1.17 -7.61 8.28
C TYR A 70 -1.32 -6.92 6.91
N ILE A 71 -0.21 -6.57 6.24
CA ILE A 71 -0.24 -5.96 4.92
C ILE A 71 -0.59 -7.03 3.88
N THR A 72 -1.60 -6.75 3.05
CA THR A 72 -1.91 -7.62 1.92
C THR A 72 -1.03 -7.24 0.73
N TYR A 73 -0.26 -8.20 0.21
CA TYR A 73 0.64 -7.99 -0.91
C TYR A 73 0.06 -8.52 -2.22
N THR A 74 0.19 -7.71 -3.27
CA THR A 74 -0.25 -8.02 -4.64
C THR A 74 0.80 -7.56 -5.64
N GLU A 75 0.87 -8.22 -6.78
CA GLU A 75 1.76 -7.86 -7.88
C GLU A 75 0.93 -7.62 -9.14
N VAL A 76 1.28 -6.59 -9.90
CA VAL A 76 0.57 -6.17 -11.11
C VAL A 76 1.57 -5.95 -12.21
N ASP A 77 1.37 -6.66 -13.32
CA ASP A 77 2.05 -6.38 -14.58
C ASP A 77 1.41 -5.16 -15.23
N VAL A 78 2.19 -4.11 -15.47
CA VAL A 78 1.68 -2.84 -16.01
C VAL A 78 1.29 -2.95 -17.48
N ASP A 79 1.69 -4.01 -18.18
CA ASP A 79 1.34 -4.24 -19.58
C ASP A 79 0.19 -5.23 -19.77
N ASP A 80 -0.29 -5.85 -18.68
CA ASP A 80 -1.48 -6.69 -18.74
C ASP A 80 -2.73 -5.83 -18.98
N SER A 81 -3.47 -6.16 -20.05
CA SER A 81 -4.69 -5.47 -20.45
C SER A 81 -5.76 -5.45 -19.35
N GLU A 82 -5.80 -6.46 -18.49
CA GLU A 82 -6.78 -6.57 -17.41
C GLU A 82 -6.54 -5.56 -16.27
N PHE A 83 -5.34 -4.96 -16.19
CA PHE A 83 -4.95 -4.01 -15.15
C PHE A 83 -4.79 -2.56 -15.62
N GLN A 84 -5.04 -2.26 -16.90
CA GLN A 84 -4.86 -0.90 -17.43
C GLN A 84 -5.74 0.13 -16.73
N ASN A 85 -6.93 -0.26 -16.26
CA ASN A 85 -7.81 0.63 -15.52
C ASN A 85 -7.19 1.09 -14.19
N VAL A 86 -6.55 0.19 -13.42
CA VAL A 86 -5.90 0.56 -12.15
C VAL A 86 -4.63 1.37 -12.40
N VAL A 87 -3.84 1.01 -13.40
CA VAL A 87 -2.63 1.73 -13.80
C VAL A 87 -2.96 3.18 -14.15
N ASN A 88 -4.02 3.38 -14.95
CA ASN A 88 -4.49 4.71 -15.32
C ASN A 88 -5.10 5.47 -14.14
N LEU A 89 -5.89 4.79 -13.30
CA LEU A 89 -6.57 5.41 -12.14
C LEU A 89 -5.57 6.01 -11.16
N ILE A 90 -4.47 5.31 -10.88
CA ILE A 90 -3.44 5.78 -9.94
C ILE A 90 -2.41 6.71 -10.58
N GLY A 91 -2.49 6.94 -11.90
CA GLY A 91 -1.54 7.77 -12.65
C GLY A 91 -0.12 7.22 -12.62
N LEU A 92 0.04 5.89 -12.71
CA LEU A 92 1.35 5.25 -12.66
C LEU A 92 2.18 5.59 -13.90
N ASP A 93 3.42 6.04 -13.70
CA ASP A 93 4.37 6.21 -14.80
C ASP A 93 4.91 4.84 -15.24
N LYS A 94 4.45 4.38 -16.41
CA LYS A 94 4.89 3.12 -17.00
C LYS A 94 6.36 3.15 -17.45
N VAL A 95 6.85 4.31 -17.91
CA VAL A 95 8.25 4.44 -18.36
C VAL A 95 9.19 4.25 -17.18
N GLU A 96 8.82 4.76 -16.01
CA GLU A 96 9.56 4.47 -14.78
C GLU A 96 9.52 2.96 -14.43
N CYS A 97 8.35 2.32 -14.58
CA CYS A 97 8.17 0.89 -14.31
C CYS A 97 9.00 -0.05 -15.21
N GLU A 98 9.28 0.34 -16.46
CA GLU A 98 10.19 -0.38 -17.37
C GLU A 98 11.60 -0.49 -16.78
N HIS A 99 12.03 0.53 -16.02
CA HIS A 99 13.36 0.55 -15.43
C HIS A 99 13.40 -0.22 -14.11
N ARG A 100 12.38 -0.03 -13.26
CA ARG A 100 12.27 -0.64 -11.93
C ARG A 100 10.82 -0.73 -11.46
N PRO A 101 10.46 -1.74 -10.65
CA PRO A 101 9.14 -1.81 -10.05
C PRO A 101 8.81 -0.57 -9.20
N SER A 102 7.53 -0.20 -9.21
CA SER A 102 6.94 0.83 -8.36
C SER A 102 6.03 0.18 -7.33
N PHE A 103 5.85 0.81 -6.18
CA PHE A 103 5.05 0.27 -5.08
C PHE A 103 3.98 1.27 -4.66
N LEU A 104 2.71 0.86 -4.70
CA LEU A 104 1.62 1.56 -4.05
C LEU A 104 1.48 1.02 -2.63
N VAL A 105 1.53 1.92 -1.65
CA VAL A 105 1.09 1.65 -0.28
C VAL A 105 -0.26 2.33 -0.09
N LEU A 106 -1.29 1.58 0.26
CA LEU A 106 -2.64 2.09 0.47
C LEU A 106 -3.18 1.63 1.83
N THR A 107 -3.70 2.55 2.64
CA THR A 107 -4.42 2.21 3.88
C THR A 107 -5.69 3.04 3.98
N GLN A 108 -6.82 2.39 4.19
CA GLN A 108 -8.11 3.09 4.38
C GLN A 108 -8.41 4.15 3.30
N GLY A 109 -8.12 3.84 2.03
CA GLY A 109 -8.34 4.75 0.90
C GLY A 109 -7.28 5.84 0.70
N ILE A 110 -6.25 5.89 1.53
CA ILE A 110 -5.16 6.88 1.44
C ILE A 110 -3.86 6.17 1.12
N GLY A 111 -3.16 6.61 0.08
CA GLY A 111 -1.96 5.95 -0.37
C GLY A 111 -0.97 6.86 -1.05
N TYR A 112 0.21 6.30 -1.30
CA TYR A 112 1.28 6.93 -2.04
C TYR A 112 2.02 5.88 -2.87
N ILE A 113 2.68 6.34 -3.92
CA ILE A 113 3.53 5.51 -4.77
C ILE A 113 4.98 5.82 -4.43
N ALA A 114 5.77 4.77 -4.22
CA ALA A 114 7.22 4.83 -4.10
C ALA A 114 7.86 4.18 -5.33
N HIS A 115 8.84 4.85 -5.92
CA HIS A 115 9.57 4.39 -7.10
C HIS A 115 11.09 4.47 -6.85
N GLY A 116 11.88 3.71 -7.61
CA GLY A 116 13.35 3.80 -7.61
C GLY A 116 14.06 2.81 -6.68
N GLU A 117 15.38 2.97 -6.53
CA GLU A 117 16.20 2.04 -5.72
C GLU A 117 15.84 2.04 -4.23
N ASP A 118 15.42 3.20 -3.73
CA ASP A 118 15.15 3.43 -2.32
C ASP A 118 13.67 3.20 -1.94
N ALA A 119 12.82 2.78 -2.89
CA ALA A 119 11.39 2.64 -2.67
C ALA A 119 11.06 1.78 -1.44
N ILE A 120 11.72 0.63 -1.28
CA ILE A 120 11.54 -0.25 -0.12
C ILE A 120 11.97 0.44 1.17
N THR A 121 13.13 1.11 1.16
CA THR A 121 13.64 1.85 2.32
C THR A 121 12.68 2.94 2.75
N ASP A 122 12.13 3.69 1.80
CA ASP A 122 11.19 4.78 2.06
C ASP A 122 9.87 4.25 2.60
N ILE A 123 9.38 3.10 2.11
CA ILE A 123 8.22 2.43 2.67
C ILE A 123 8.48 1.98 4.11
N VAL A 124 9.63 1.35 4.39
CA VAL A 124 9.99 0.92 5.74
C VAL A 124 10.05 2.11 6.70
N LYS A 125 10.68 3.22 6.29
CA LYS A 125 10.72 4.47 7.07
C LYS A 125 9.32 5.00 7.31
N SER A 126 8.51 5.09 6.26
CA SER A 126 7.12 5.55 6.32
C SER A 126 6.34 4.74 7.35
N LEU A 127 6.29 3.41 7.21
CA LEU A 127 5.57 2.50 8.11
C LEU A 127 6.05 2.55 9.57
N SER A 128 7.33 2.88 9.79
CA SER A 128 7.91 3.00 11.14
C SER A 128 7.54 4.30 11.86
N SER A 129 7.22 5.36 11.12
CA SER A 129 6.77 6.62 11.69
C SER A 129 5.28 6.52 12.05
N LYS A 130 4.87 6.79 13.29
CA LYS A 130 3.42 6.90 13.61
C LYS A 130 2.73 8.03 12.82
N ASP A 131 3.53 8.90 12.21
CA ASP A 131 3.12 10.11 11.53
C ASP A 131 2.70 9.88 10.08
N TRP A 132 3.05 8.79 9.40
CA TRP A 132 2.71 8.67 7.97
C TRP A 132 1.19 8.64 7.71
N TYR A 133 0.44 7.90 8.55
CA TYR A 133 -1.02 7.89 8.52
C TYR A 133 -1.57 9.28 8.85
N LEU A 134 -0.96 10.02 9.78
CA LEU A 134 -1.40 11.36 10.17
C LEU A 134 -1.06 12.43 9.11
N ALA A 135 0.09 12.32 8.46
CA ALA A 135 0.57 13.22 7.42
C ALA A 135 -0.24 13.10 6.12
N HIS A 136 -0.78 11.90 5.83
CA HIS A 136 -1.56 11.64 4.62
C HIS A 136 -3.07 11.54 4.87
N ARG A 137 -3.53 11.33 6.12
CA ARG A 137 -4.95 11.52 6.54
C ARG A 137 -5.45 12.93 6.27
N HIS A 138 -4.54 13.90 6.20
CA HIS A 138 -4.81 15.28 5.90
C HIS A 138 -4.32 15.69 4.51
N GLN A 139 -4.50 14.86 3.47
CA GLN A 139 -4.81 15.45 2.16
C GLN A 139 -6.18 16.12 2.27
N ARG A 140 -6.17 17.28 2.92
CA ARG A 140 -7.32 18.11 3.17
C ARG A 140 -8.01 18.38 1.85
N THR A 141 -9.32 18.21 1.83
CA THR A 141 -10.12 18.66 0.72
C THR A 141 -9.89 20.17 0.51
N ALA A 142 -10.02 20.66 -0.72
CA ALA A 142 -9.92 22.09 -1.01
C ALA A 142 -10.86 22.91 -0.10
N ALA A 143 -12.02 22.35 0.25
CA ALA A 143 -12.98 22.95 1.18
C ALA A 143 -12.43 23.10 2.61
N GLU A 144 -11.73 22.10 3.14
CA GLU A 144 -11.10 22.18 4.46
C GLU A 144 -9.95 23.19 4.49
N VAL A 145 -9.19 23.32 3.39
CA VAL A 145 -8.13 24.33 3.24
C VAL A 145 -8.70 25.74 3.26
N GLU A 146 -9.80 25.99 2.53
CA GLU A 146 -10.46 27.30 2.51
C GLU A 146 -11.14 27.66 3.84
N ALA A 147 -11.72 26.67 4.55
CA ALA A 147 -12.33 26.90 5.85
C ALA A 147 -11.32 27.38 6.92
N GLU A 148 -10.08 26.88 6.89
CA GLU A 148 -9.05 27.33 7.83
C GLU A 148 -8.44 28.69 7.43
N LYS A 149 -8.32 28.98 6.13
CA LYS A 149 -7.94 30.33 5.68
C LYS A 149 -8.95 31.37 6.15
N ALA A 150 -10.25 31.05 6.09
CA ALA A 150 -11.30 31.91 6.61
C ALA A 150 -11.22 32.07 8.14
N ALA A 151 -10.91 30.99 8.88
CA ALA A 151 -10.78 31.03 10.34
C ALA A 151 -9.50 31.73 10.84
N LYS A 152 -8.47 31.87 10.00
CA LYS A 152 -7.22 32.57 10.34
C LYS A 152 -7.22 34.06 9.97
N ASN A 153 -8.16 34.49 9.13
CA ASN A 153 -8.25 35.87 8.63
C ASN A 153 -9.48 36.64 9.18
N GLY A 154 -10.22 36.06 10.13
CA GLY A 154 -11.30 36.71 10.88
C GLY A 154 -10.97 36.78 12.36
#